data_AF-A0A2H0A8F6-F1
#
_entry.id   AF-A0A2H0A8F6-F1
#
_cell.length_a   1.000
_cell.length_b   1.000
_cell.length_c   1.000
_cell.angle_alpha   90.00
_cell.angle_beta   90.00
_cell.angle_gamma   90.00
#
_symmetry.space_group_name_H-M   'P 1'
#
loop_
_entity.id
_entity.type
_entity.pdbx_description
1 polymer ?
#
loop_
_entity_poly.entity_id
_entity_poly.type
_entity_poly.pdbx_seq_one_letter_code
_entity_poly.pdbx_strand_id
1 'polypeptide(L)'
;MERFFLIALTAILFCHSPVLADTLLKGPDPKTFPEAENCAACHNVSKIYDELLQSNHASLSCLECHVPGKAQQDKYKADERTFCRLGYYEGHEKWIETAGNGVCLRCHEDRNLKFEGKSCWECHMPASGVDDFVLVKDKKLPPTGDNIRVLKKFPHSSHKFSVHPETGKTKTE
;
A
#
# COMPACT_ATOMS: atom_id res chain seq x y z
N MET A 1 -5.77 -58.80 -27.38
CA MET A 1 -6.51 -58.56 -26.13
C MET A 1 -6.46 -57.08 -25.84
N GLU A 2 -7.37 -56.36 -26.47
CA GLU A 2 -7.71 -54.98 -26.14
C GLU A 2 -8.62 -54.98 -24.91
N ARG A 3 -8.40 -54.04 -23.98
CA ARG A 3 -9.36 -53.48 -22.99
C ARG A 3 -8.60 -53.06 -21.72
N PHE A 4 -7.95 -51.90 -21.73
CA PHE A 4 -7.70 -51.10 -20.52
C PHE A 4 -7.53 -49.63 -20.95
N PHE A 5 -8.59 -49.08 -21.54
CA PHE A 5 -8.81 -47.64 -21.67
C PHE A 5 -10.13 -47.34 -20.94
N LEU A 6 -10.20 -46.20 -20.26
CA LEU A 6 -11.23 -45.74 -19.33
C LEU A 6 -11.03 -46.18 -17.88
N ILE A 7 -10.47 -45.27 -17.08
CA ILE A 7 -11.07 -44.64 -15.88
C ILE A 7 -9.91 -43.88 -15.20
N ALA A 8 -9.65 -42.65 -15.65
CA ALA A 8 -8.78 -41.70 -14.95
C ALA A 8 -9.02 -40.27 -15.46
N LEU A 9 -10.29 -39.89 -15.71
CA LEU A 9 -10.64 -38.57 -16.25
C LEU A 9 -11.82 -37.96 -15.48
N THR A 10 -11.74 -37.94 -14.15
CA THR A 10 -12.66 -37.21 -13.28
C THR A 10 -11.96 -36.79 -11.98
N ALA A 11 -10.93 -35.98 -12.13
CA ALA A 11 -10.45 -35.08 -11.08
C ALA A 11 -10.02 -33.77 -11.74
N ILE A 12 -10.97 -33.17 -12.47
CA ILE A 12 -10.83 -31.85 -13.07
C ILE A 12 -10.74 -30.85 -11.91
N LEU A 13 -9.56 -30.25 -11.80
CA LEU A 13 -9.30 -28.88 -11.39
C LEU A 13 -10.17 -28.33 -10.25
N PHE A 14 -9.76 -28.59 -9.02
CA PHE A 14 -9.69 -27.51 -8.04
C PHE A 14 -8.27 -26.95 -8.03
N CYS A 15 -7.86 -26.37 -9.17
CA CYS A 15 -6.80 -25.38 -9.18
C CYS A 15 -7.36 -24.12 -8.50
N HIS A 16 -7.40 -24.14 -7.16
CA HIS A 16 -7.40 -22.90 -6.40
C HIS A 16 -6.11 -22.20 -6.78
N SER A 17 -6.20 -21.20 -7.65
CA SER A 17 -5.08 -20.37 -8.06
C SER A 17 -4.29 -19.95 -6.82
N PRO A 18 -3.06 -20.47 -6.60
CA PRO A 18 -2.30 -20.19 -5.39
C PRO A 18 -1.80 -18.74 -5.33
N VAL A 19 -2.09 -17.94 -6.35
CA VAL A 19 -1.60 -16.57 -6.49
C VAL A 19 -2.29 -15.58 -5.54
N LEU A 20 -3.55 -15.83 -5.14
CA LEU A 20 -4.27 -14.91 -4.24
C LEU A 20 -3.83 -15.04 -2.78
N ALA A 21 -3.45 -16.25 -2.34
CA ALA A 21 -3.19 -16.54 -0.93
C ALA A 21 -1.99 -15.77 -0.36
N ASP A 22 -0.99 -15.43 -1.19
CA ASP A 22 0.23 -14.79 -0.73
C ASP A 22 0.09 -13.27 -0.52
N THR A 23 -0.96 -12.65 -1.07
CA THR A 23 -1.22 -11.21 -0.95
C THR A 23 -2.17 -10.84 0.19
N LEU A 24 -2.90 -11.83 0.72
CA LEU A 24 -3.89 -11.61 1.76
C LEU A 24 -3.22 -11.50 3.14
N LEU A 25 -3.56 -10.44 3.86
CA LEU A 25 -3.12 -10.14 5.22
C LEU A 25 -4.34 -9.99 6.14
N LYS A 26 -4.22 -10.49 7.37
CA LYS A 26 -5.24 -10.26 8.40
C LYS A 26 -4.85 -9.05 9.25
N GLY A 27 -5.77 -8.12 9.44
CA GLY A 27 -5.50 -6.90 10.22
C GLY A 27 -6.75 -6.17 10.66
N PRO A 28 -6.61 -5.19 11.57
CA PRO A 28 -7.74 -4.42 12.08
C PRO A 28 -8.35 -3.52 10.99
N ASP A 29 -9.60 -3.09 11.22
CA ASP A 29 -10.29 -2.15 10.35
C ASP A 29 -9.58 -0.78 10.35
N PRO A 30 -9.39 -0.12 9.18
CA PRO A 30 -8.77 1.21 9.07
C PRO A 30 -9.36 2.24 10.02
N LYS A 31 -10.66 2.18 10.31
CA LYS A 31 -11.36 3.13 11.20
C LYS A 31 -10.93 3.02 12.67
N THR A 32 -10.21 1.97 13.03
CA THR A 32 -9.67 1.78 14.39
C THR A 32 -8.32 2.46 14.58
N PHE A 33 -7.71 2.97 13.50
CA PHE A 33 -6.46 3.73 13.57
C PHE A 33 -6.73 5.21 13.85
N PRO A 34 -5.74 5.92 14.42
CA PRO A 34 -5.82 7.38 14.54
C PRO A 34 -5.91 8.06 13.17
N GLU A 35 -6.42 9.29 13.16
CA GLU A 35 -6.36 10.18 11.99
C GLU A 35 -4.93 10.32 11.43
N ALA A 36 -4.83 10.64 10.14
CA ALA A 36 -3.56 10.68 9.40
C ALA A 36 -2.53 11.64 10.03
N GLU A 37 -2.96 12.81 10.51
CA GLU A 37 -2.11 13.77 11.22
C GLU A 37 -1.47 13.16 12.48
N ASN A 38 -2.25 12.38 13.24
CA ASN A 38 -1.76 11.71 14.44
C ASN A 38 -0.81 10.57 14.11
N CYS A 39 -1.04 9.86 13.00
CA CYS A 39 -0.09 8.87 12.47
C CYS A 39 1.24 9.56 12.10
N ALA A 40 1.15 10.73 11.44
CA ALA A 40 2.30 11.48 10.99
C ALA A 40 3.15 12.00 12.16
N ALA A 41 2.52 12.57 13.18
CA ALA A 41 3.18 12.96 14.41
C ALA A 41 3.79 11.75 15.13
N CYS A 42 3.07 10.62 15.19
CA CYS A 42 3.53 9.42 15.90
C CYS A 42 4.78 8.82 15.29
N HIS A 43 4.80 8.77 13.96
CA HIS A 43 5.85 8.13 13.19
C HIS A 43 6.94 9.10 12.71
N ASN A 44 6.86 10.38 13.10
CA ASN A 44 7.77 11.43 12.67
C ASN A 44 7.81 11.61 11.13
N VAL A 45 6.63 11.55 10.50
CA VAL A 45 6.47 11.68 9.05
C VAL A 45 5.59 12.88 8.68
N SER A 46 5.63 13.96 9.47
CA SER A 46 4.86 15.18 9.23
C SER A 46 5.12 15.78 7.84
N LYS A 47 6.36 15.78 7.37
CA LYS A 47 6.70 16.26 6.01
C LYS A 47 5.96 15.47 4.92
N ILE A 48 5.89 14.15 5.05
CA ILE A 48 5.16 13.27 4.12
C ILE A 48 3.66 13.58 4.16
N TYR A 49 3.12 13.83 5.34
CA TYR A 49 1.72 14.23 5.50
C TYR A 49 1.44 15.60 4.86
N ASP A 50 2.33 16.58 5.04
CA ASP A 50 2.22 17.90 4.41
C ASP A 50 2.27 17.81 2.87
N GLU A 51 3.10 16.91 2.33
CA GLU A 51 3.13 16.63 0.88
C GLU A 51 1.80 16.06 0.38
N LEU A 52 1.21 15.11 1.12
CA LEU A 52 -0.10 14.53 0.78
C LEU A 52 -1.20 15.59 0.81
N LEU A 53 -1.24 16.44 1.83
CA LEU A 53 -2.22 17.53 1.96
C LEU A 53 -2.15 18.55 0.82
N GLN A 54 -0.97 18.70 0.20
CA GLN A 54 -0.78 19.59 -0.96
C GLN A 54 -1.10 18.90 -2.30
N SER A 55 -1.55 17.64 -2.27
CA SER A 55 -1.76 16.83 -3.47
C SER A 55 -3.23 16.67 -3.82
N ASN A 56 -3.50 16.10 -5.00
CA ASN A 56 -4.86 15.72 -5.41
C ASN A 56 -5.42 14.52 -4.62
N HIS A 57 -4.60 13.90 -3.77
CA HIS A 57 -5.01 12.85 -2.85
C HIS A 57 -5.17 13.35 -1.41
N ALA A 58 -5.22 14.67 -1.18
CA ALA A 58 -5.35 15.24 0.17
C ALA A 58 -6.57 14.74 0.97
N SER A 59 -7.62 14.28 0.29
CA SER A 59 -8.81 13.71 0.94
C SER A 59 -8.69 12.22 1.28
N LEU A 60 -7.62 11.54 0.86
CA LEU A 60 -7.40 10.12 1.15
C LEU A 60 -6.67 9.95 2.47
N SER A 61 -7.01 8.89 3.21
CA SER A 61 -6.20 8.47 4.36
C SER A 61 -4.92 7.78 3.88
N CYS A 62 -3.87 7.78 4.70
CA CYS A 62 -2.66 7.02 4.38
C CYS A 62 -2.94 5.52 4.14
N LEU A 63 -3.96 5.00 4.81
CA LEU A 63 -4.37 3.59 4.75
C LEU A 63 -5.14 3.23 3.47
N GLU A 64 -5.49 4.20 2.63
CA GLU A 64 -6.00 3.95 1.28
C GLU A 64 -4.91 3.40 0.35
N CYS A 65 -3.63 3.67 0.67
CA CYS A 65 -2.48 3.22 -0.12
C CYS A 65 -1.53 2.31 0.65
N HIS A 66 -1.45 2.44 1.98
CA HIS A 66 -0.45 1.76 2.81
C HIS A 66 -1.06 0.70 3.73
N VAL A 67 -0.40 -0.46 3.78
CA VAL A 67 -0.77 -1.54 4.70
C VAL A 67 -0.22 -1.21 6.10
N PRO A 68 -1.02 -1.22 7.17
CA PRO A 68 -0.53 -0.92 8.51
C PRO A 68 0.33 -2.06 9.05
N GLY A 69 1.35 -1.72 9.85
CA GLY A 69 2.27 -2.70 10.42
C GLY A 69 1.59 -3.80 11.26
N LYS A 70 0.39 -3.54 11.79
CA LYS A 70 -0.41 -4.54 12.51
C LYS A 70 -0.94 -5.64 11.58
N ALA A 71 -1.35 -5.30 10.35
CA ALA A 71 -1.79 -6.28 9.36
C ALA A 71 -0.64 -7.12 8.81
N GLN A 72 0.58 -6.56 8.83
CA GLN A 72 1.80 -7.22 8.37
C GLN A 72 2.34 -8.26 9.36
N GLN A 73 1.76 -8.39 10.56
CA GLN A 73 2.43 -9.03 11.68
C GLN A 73 2.62 -10.55 11.53
N ASP A 74 1.70 -11.21 10.85
CA ASP A 74 1.71 -12.67 10.71
C ASP A 74 2.63 -13.12 9.55
N LYS A 75 2.87 -12.23 8.59
CA LYS A 75 3.70 -12.49 7.40
C LYS A 75 5.14 -12.00 7.54
N TYR A 76 5.35 -10.90 8.26
CA TYR A 76 6.65 -10.22 8.32
C TYR A 76 7.22 -10.16 9.73
N LYS A 77 8.55 -10.30 9.82
CA LYS A 77 9.28 -10.06 11.08
C LYS A 77 9.17 -8.59 11.48
N ALA A 78 9.37 -8.31 12.76
CA ALA A 78 9.13 -6.97 13.32
C ALA A 78 9.98 -5.86 12.64
N ASP A 79 11.19 -6.18 12.20
CA ASP A 79 12.14 -5.30 11.51
C ASP A 79 11.87 -5.15 9.99
N GLU A 80 11.17 -6.12 9.40
CA GLU A 80 10.71 -6.13 8.00
C GLU A 80 9.38 -5.41 7.80
N ARG A 81 8.63 -5.16 8.87
CA ARG A 81 7.38 -4.39 8.83
C ARG A 81 7.70 -2.94 8.50
N THR A 82 7.00 -2.39 7.52
CA THR A 82 7.25 -1.02 7.05
C THR A 82 5.96 -0.38 6.56
N PHE A 83 5.82 0.93 6.80
CA PHE A 83 4.70 1.69 6.25
C PHE A 83 4.79 1.79 4.71
N CYS A 84 5.94 1.51 4.10
CA CYS A 84 6.11 1.56 2.65
C CYS A 84 5.41 0.42 1.88
N ARG A 85 4.83 -0.58 2.56
CA ARG A 85 4.08 -1.65 1.88
C ARG A 85 2.76 -1.12 1.36
N LEU A 86 2.53 -1.30 0.06
CA LEU A 86 1.34 -0.82 -0.61
C LEU A 86 0.24 -1.89 -0.58
N GLY A 87 -0.99 -1.43 -0.41
CA GLY A 87 -2.15 -2.30 -0.35
C GLY A 87 -3.39 -1.57 0.12
N TYR A 88 -4.46 -2.33 0.35
CA TYR A 88 -5.76 -1.76 0.71
C TYR A 88 -6.58 -2.70 1.58
N TYR A 89 -7.55 -2.12 2.27
CA TYR A 89 -8.51 -2.87 3.07
C TYR A 89 -9.70 -3.29 2.22
N GLU A 90 -10.03 -4.58 2.23
CA GLU A 90 -11.17 -5.16 1.49
C GLU A 90 -12.40 -5.36 2.40
N GLY A 91 -12.29 -5.06 3.70
CA GLY A 91 -13.33 -5.33 4.69
C GLY A 91 -13.06 -6.60 5.50
N HIS A 92 -13.86 -6.81 6.54
CA HIS A 92 -13.85 -8.05 7.35
C HIS A 92 -12.44 -8.47 7.85
N GLU A 93 -11.66 -7.50 8.35
CA GLU A 93 -10.28 -7.73 8.81
C GLU A 93 -9.29 -8.17 7.71
N LYS A 94 -9.63 -7.97 6.43
CA LYS A 94 -8.80 -8.38 5.29
C LYS A 94 -8.11 -7.19 4.64
N TRP A 95 -6.79 -7.31 4.51
CA TRP A 95 -5.92 -6.41 3.79
C TRP A 95 -5.31 -7.13 2.60
N ILE A 96 -5.25 -6.47 1.45
CA ILE A 96 -4.63 -6.99 0.24
C ILE A 96 -3.35 -6.19 -0.01
N GLU A 97 -2.20 -6.85 0.11
CA GLU A 97 -0.91 -6.28 -0.28
C GLU A 97 -0.77 -6.32 -1.81
N THR A 98 -0.40 -5.21 -2.42
CA THR A 98 -0.29 -5.09 -3.88
C THR A 98 1.16 -4.92 -4.30
N ALA A 99 1.52 -5.53 -5.44
CA ALA A 99 2.79 -5.26 -6.12
C ALA A 99 2.57 -4.32 -7.32
N GLY A 100 3.64 -3.65 -7.77
CA GLY A 100 3.54 -2.76 -8.92
C GLY A 100 2.51 -1.65 -8.68
N ASN A 101 1.83 -1.22 -9.74
CA ASN A 101 0.82 -0.16 -9.71
C ASN A 101 -0.52 -0.58 -9.10
N GLY A 102 -0.63 -1.77 -8.51
CA GLY A 102 -1.91 -2.37 -8.12
C GLY A 102 -2.76 -1.46 -7.22
N VAL A 103 -2.15 -0.80 -6.23
CA VAL A 103 -2.89 0.12 -5.35
C VAL A 103 -3.43 1.35 -6.07
N CYS A 104 -2.67 1.90 -7.04
CA CYS A 104 -3.06 3.08 -7.82
C CYS A 104 -4.20 2.73 -8.76
N LEU A 105 -4.10 1.58 -9.43
CA LEU A 105 -5.06 1.13 -10.43
C LEU A 105 -6.44 0.84 -9.84
N ARG A 106 -6.56 0.61 -8.53
CA ARG A 106 -7.86 0.45 -7.84
C ARG A 106 -8.76 1.67 -8.00
N CYS A 107 -8.19 2.87 -7.98
CA CYS A 107 -8.96 4.11 -8.11
C CYS A 107 -8.83 4.75 -9.49
N HIS A 108 -7.85 4.29 -10.27
CA HIS A 108 -7.58 4.75 -11.63
C HIS A 108 -7.85 3.65 -12.67
N GLU A 109 -8.92 2.87 -12.49
CA GLU A 109 -9.29 1.77 -13.39
C GLU A 109 -9.57 2.25 -14.82
N ASP A 110 -10.02 3.50 -14.98
CA ASP A 110 -10.20 4.19 -16.28
C ASP A 110 -8.87 4.39 -17.03
N ARG A 111 -7.76 4.37 -16.29
CA ARG A 111 -6.40 4.42 -16.80
C ARG A 111 -5.89 3.00 -16.98
N ASN A 112 -6.48 2.27 -17.92
CA ASN A 112 -5.95 1.00 -18.45
C ASN A 112 -4.70 1.25 -19.32
N LEU A 113 -3.78 2.05 -18.80
CA LEU A 113 -2.58 2.46 -19.49
C LEU A 113 -1.61 1.28 -19.40
N LYS A 114 -1.48 0.58 -20.53
CA LYS A 114 -0.32 -0.25 -20.84
C LYS A 114 0.91 0.65 -20.91
N PHE A 115 1.39 1.12 -19.77
CA PHE A 115 2.72 1.70 -19.68
C PHE A 115 3.69 0.53 -19.74
N GLU A 116 4.22 0.27 -20.92
CA GLU A 116 5.29 -0.70 -21.11
C GLU A 116 6.50 -0.28 -20.25
N GLY A 117 6.66 -0.96 -19.12
CA GLY A 117 7.88 -0.92 -18.29
C GLY A 117 8.00 0.22 -17.28
N LYS A 118 6.97 1.05 -17.05
CA LYS A 118 7.03 2.13 -16.04
C LYS A 118 5.92 2.05 -15.00
N SER A 119 6.29 2.24 -13.74
CA SER A 119 5.33 2.36 -12.64
C SER A 119 4.70 3.76 -12.56
N CYS A 120 3.51 3.88 -11.96
CA CYS A 120 2.83 5.15 -11.77
C CYS A 120 3.69 6.12 -10.95
N TRP A 121 4.35 5.63 -9.90
CA TRP A 121 5.18 6.46 -9.02
C TRP A 121 6.44 6.99 -9.69
N GLU A 122 6.99 6.33 -10.71
CA GLU A 122 8.14 6.87 -11.47
C GLU A 122 7.88 8.26 -12.04
N CYS A 123 6.64 8.53 -12.45
CA CYS A 123 6.23 9.84 -12.96
C CYS A 123 5.50 10.69 -11.91
N HIS A 124 4.64 10.08 -11.09
CA HIS A 124 3.73 10.81 -10.19
C HIS A 124 4.24 11.00 -8.76
N MET A 125 5.29 10.27 -8.36
CA MET A 125 5.92 10.36 -7.05
C MET A 125 7.45 10.39 -7.22
N PRO A 126 8.01 11.48 -7.75
CA PRO A 126 9.45 11.60 -7.93
C PRO A 126 10.17 11.41 -6.59
N ALA A 127 11.41 10.88 -6.63
CA ALA A 127 12.21 10.68 -5.42
C ALA A 127 12.31 11.98 -4.60
N SER A 128 11.91 11.91 -3.32
CA SER A 128 11.82 13.05 -2.38
C SER A 128 12.97 13.06 -1.34
N GLY A 129 13.94 12.16 -1.48
CA GLY A 129 15.09 12.04 -0.58
C GLY A 129 14.92 10.88 0.40
N VAL A 130 15.46 11.06 1.61
CA VAL A 130 15.42 10.07 2.70
C VAL A 130 14.76 10.73 3.90
N ASP A 131 13.71 10.12 4.43
CA ASP A 131 13.04 10.57 5.65
C ASP A 131 13.30 9.60 6.80
N ASP A 132 13.15 10.10 8.02
CA ASP A 132 13.37 9.34 9.25
C ASP A 132 12.02 8.84 9.80
N PHE A 133 11.79 7.52 9.72
CA PHE A 133 10.65 6.88 10.35
C PHE A 133 10.98 6.51 11.80
N VAL A 134 10.16 7.00 12.73
CA VAL A 134 10.32 6.69 14.15
C VAL A 134 9.30 5.65 14.59
N LEU A 135 9.78 4.59 15.23
CA LEU A 135 8.96 3.72 16.07
C LEU A 135 9.21 4.09 17.52
N VAL A 136 8.19 4.63 18.20
CA VAL A 136 8.26 4.91 19.64
C VAL A 136 7.89 3.68 20.48
N LYS A 137 8.52 3.52 21.66
CA LYS A 137 8.32 2.39 22.58
C LYS A 137 6.96 2.44 23.29
N ASP A 138 6.56 3.63 23.71
CA ASP A 138 5.47 3.87 24.65
C ASP A 138 4.32 4.69 24.06
N LYS A 139 4.35 4.95 22.74
CA LYS A 139 3.35 5.76 22.01
C LYS A 139 3.23 7.21 22.52
N LYS A 140 4.20 7.71 23.29
CA LYS A 140 4.24 9.11 23.72
C LYS A 140 4.92 9.97 22.67
N LEU A 141 4.37 11.17 22.45
CA LEU A 141 4.85 12.13 21.46
C LEU A 141 5.11 13.51 22.09
N PRO A 142 6.04 14.31 21.53
CA PRO A 142 6.92 13.97 20.40
C PRO A 142 7.95 12.89 20.75
N PRO A 143 8.51 12.17 19.77
CA PRO A 143 9.61 11.25 20.02
C PRO A 143 10.81 12.01 20.60
N THR A 144 11.31 11.56 21.74
CA THR A 144 12.45 12.14 22.46
C THR A 144 13.36 11.00 22.92
N GLY A 145 14.67 11.11 22.60
CA GLY A 145 15.75 10.21 23.03
C GLY A 145 15.31 8.79 23.43
N ASP A 146 15.04 8.62 24.72
CA ASP A 146 14.78 7.33 25.37
C ASP A 146 13.50 6.62 24.91
N ASN A 147 12.49 7.34 24.40
CA ASN A 147 11.24 6.74 23.94
C ASN A 147 11.31 6.24 22.49
N ILE A 148 12.40 6.51 21.76
CA ILE A 148 12.61 5.98 20.41
C ILE A 148 13.05 4.53 20.51
N ARG A 149 12.28 3.62 19.90
CA ARG A 149 12.61 2.19 19.77
C ARG A 149 13.52 1.95 18.58
N VAL A 150 13.14 2.51 17.43
CA VAL A 150 13.86 2.36 16.16
C VAL A 150 13.77 3.69 15.41
N LEU A 151 14.90 4.17 14.93
CA LEU A 151 14.99 5.21 13.92
C LEU A 151 15.37 4.52 12.62
N LYS A 152 14.47 4.52 11.63
CA LYS A 152 14.69 3.89 10.34
C LYS A 152 14.70 4.96 9.26
N LYS A 153 15.88 5.18 8.67
CA LYS A 153 16.00 5.94 7.43
C LYS A 153 15.38 5.15 6.31
N PHE A 154 14.47 5.77 5.55
CA PHE A 154 13.91 5.15 4.38
C PHE A 154 13.88 6.14 3.21
N PRO A 155 14.23 5.68 2.00
CA PRO A 155 14.00 6.48 0.81
C PRO A 155 12.50 6.69 0.65
N HIS A 156 12.11 7.93 0.37
CA HIS A 156 10.73 8.35 0.21
C HIS A 156 10.52 8.95 -1.18
N SER A 157 9.38 8.65 -1.78
CA SER A 157 8.94 9.17 -3.08
C SER A 157 7.79 10.14 -2.85
N SER A 158 7.91 11.37 -3.35
CA SER A 158 7.03 12.50 -3.06
C SER A 158 5.54 12.14 -3.07
N HIS A 159 4.80 12.57 -2.04
CA HIS A 159 3.33 12.48 -2.02
C HIS A 159 2.64 13.67 -2.71
N LYS A 160 3.39 14.57 -3.37
CA LYS A 160 2.83 15.65 -4.18
C LYS A 160 2.40 15.13 -5.56
N PHE A 161 1.36 14.29 -5.57
CA PHE A 161 0.79 13.72 -6.79
C PHE A 161 0.39 14.82 -7.77
N SER A 162 1.13 14.92 -8.87
CA SER A 162 0.85 15.87 -9.95
C SER A 162 -0.17 15.29 -10.91
N VAL A 163 -1.17 16.11 -11.29
CA VAL A 163 -2.10 15.74 -12.37
C VAL A 163 -1.36 15.82 -13.70
N HIS A 164 -1.70 14.94 -14.64
CA HIS A 164 -1.37 15.22 -16.03
C HIS A 164 -2.09 16.50 -16.46
N PRO A 165 -1.43 17.41 -17.20
CA PRO A 165 -2.17 18.44 -17.92
C PRO A 165 -3.23 17.72 -18.75
N GLU A 166 -4.50 18.09 -18.58
CA GLU A 166 -5.60 17.45 -19.30
C GLU A 166 -5.24 17.39 -20.77
N THR A 167 -5.15 16.19 -21.33
CA THR A 167 -4.98 16.00 -22.76
C THR A 167 -6.31 16.30 -23.44
N GLY A 168 -6.69 17.58 -23.47
CA GLY A 168 -7.64 18.21 -24.39
C GLY A 168 -8.78 17.35 -24.91
N LYS A 169 -9.49 16.63 -24.05
CA LYS A 169 -10.78 16.02 -24.39
C LYS A 169 -11.84 16.68 -23.55
N THR A 170 -12.26 17.84 -24.05
CA THR A 170 -13.60 18.39 -23.81
C THR A 170 -14.60 17.24 -23.80
N LYS A 171 -15.21 16.98 -22.64
CA LYS A 171 -16.51 16.30 -22.61
C LYS A 171 -17.48 17.23 -23.35
N THR A 172 -17.78 16.91 -24.60
CA THR A 172 -18.98 17.41 -25.25
C THR A 172 -20.18 16.96 -24.43
N GLU A 173 -21.02 17.94 -24.11
CA GLU A 173 -22.28 17.87 -23.38
C GLU A 173 -23.27 16.86 -23.97
#